data_AF-A0A2E4XZ83-F1
#
_entry.id   AF-A0A2E4XZ83-F1
#
_cell.length_a   1.000
_cell.length_b   1.000
_cell.length_c   1.000
_cell.angle_alpha   90.00
_cell.angle_beta   90.00
_cell.angle_gamma   90.00
#
_symmetry.space_group_name_H-M   'P 1'
#
loop_
_entity.id
_entity.type
_entity.pdbx_description
1 polymer ?
#
loop_
_entity_poly.entity_id
_entity_poly.type
_entity_poly.pdbx_seq_one_letter_code
_entity_poly.pdbx_strand_id
1 'polypeptide(L)'
;MKEIDVLPSKLSAVKVSAHPVPAEDDGVEAALRTQMAGAHDAALACLARAAEAGQEDDVRALELRLGTRLLALYSWQVRTLDVWQRGRAPSAGDEKIVVGWLDGAAADPDPSETDPRQSE
;
A
#
# COMPACT_ATOMS: atom_id res chain seq x y z
N MET A 1 68.07 21.24 -25.81
CA MET A 1 67.04 21.88 -24.97
C MET A 1 66.22 22.80 -25.86
N LYS A 2 65.06 22.33 -26.35
CA LYS A 2 63.98 23.08 -27.00
C LYS A 2 62.84 22.13 -27.40
N GLU A 3 61.65 22.43 -26.87
CA GLU A 3 60.27 22.15 -27.30
C GLU A 3 59.90 20.77 -27.91
N ILE A 4 59.06 20.04 -27.16
CA ILE A 4 58.16 19.02 -27.70
C ILE A 4 56.79 19.71 -27.84
N ASP A 5 56.40 19.98 -29.08
CA ASP A 5 55.07 20.43 -29.43
C ASP A 5 54.27 19.25 -30.01
N VAL A 6 52.95 19.34 -29.84
CA VAL A 6 51.88 18.56 -30.47
C VAL A 6 51.50 17.22 -29.82
N LEU A 7 50.70 17.31 -28.75
CA LEU A 7 49.67 16.33 -28.44
C LEU A 7 48.41 16.62 -29.29
N PRO A 8 47.76 15.62 -29.91
CA PRO A 8 46.50 15.86 -30.62
C PRO A 8 45.34 16.11 -29.66
N SER A 9 44.91 17.37 -29.62
CA SER A 9 43.67 17.86 -29.03
C SER A 9 42.43 17.31 -29.74
N LYS A 10 41.96 16.10 -29.40
CA LYS A 10 40.55 15.68 -29.58
C LYS A 10 40.10 14.70 -28.49
N LEU A 11 39.82 15.23 -27.31
CA LEU A 11 38.86 14.61 -26.40
C LEU A 11 37.48 14.85 -27.00
N SER A 12 36.99 13.88 -27.76
CA SER A 12 35.59 13.83 -28.17
C SER A 12 34.73 13.91 -26.93
N ALA A 13 33.87 14.93 -26.86
CA ALA A 13 32.85 15.05 -25.84
C ALA A 13 32.00 13.78 -25.84
N VAL A 14 32.25 12.90 -24.88
CA VAL A 14 31.32 11.83 -24.51
C VAL A 14 30.09 12.58 -24.00
N LYS A 15 29.07 12.65 -24.86
CA LYS A 15 27.73 13.04 -24.46
C LYS A 15 27.29 11.97 -23.47
N VAL A 16 27.46 12.26 -22.18
CA VAL A 16 26.82 11.51 -21.10
C VAL A 16 25.33 11.65 -21.37
N SER A 17 24.78 10.66 -22.06
CA SER A 17 23.34 10.46 -22.11
C SER A 17 22.93 10.32 -20.66
N ALA A 18 22.16 11.28 -20.16
CA ALA A 18 21.52 11.18 -18.87
C ALA A 18 20.72 9.87 -18.87
N HIS A 19 21.30 8.82 -18.31
CA HIS A 19 20.47 7.77 -17.75
C HIS A 19 19.60 8.47 -16.71
N PRO A 20 18.28 8.29 -16.74
CA PRO A 20 17.46 8.74 -15.63
C PRO A 20 18.02 8.05 -14.40
N VAL A 21 18.67 8.85 -13.53
CA VAL A 21 18.97 8.44 -12.17
C VAL A 21 17.62 8.01 -11.62
N PRO A 22 17.42 6.75 -11.20
CA PRO A 22 16.18 6.38 -10.54
C PRO A 22 16.01 7.38 -9.42
N ALA A 23 14.86 8.05 -9.37
CA ALA A 23 14.57 8.96 -8.28
C ALA A 23 14.87 8.19 -6.99
N GLU A 24 15.84 8.69 -6.21
CA GLU A 24 16.08 8.16 -4.87
C GLU A 24 14.71 8.12 -4.21
N ASP A 25 14.28 6.93 -3.76
CA ASP A 25 12.99 6.79 -3.11
C ASP A 25 12.89 7.86 -2.03
N ASP A 26 11.89 8.74 -2.14
CA ASP A 26 11.59 9.67 -1.07
C ASP A 26 11.42 8.83 0.20
N GLY A 27 12.02 9.22 1.32
CA GLY A 27 12.01 8.40 2.55
C GLY A 27 10.58 8.04 3.00
N VAL A 28 9.60 8.86 2.60
CA VAL A 28 8.17 8.60 2.76
C VAL A 28 7.68 7.43 1.91
N GLU A 29 8.10 7.31 0.65
CA GLU A 29 7.73 6.21 -0.24
C GLU A 29 8.33 4.88 0.26
N ALA A 30 9.58 4.89 0.70
CA ALA A 30 10.23 3.72 1.31
C ALA A 30 9.51 3.27 2.61
N ALA A 31 9.11 4.23 3.45
CA ALA A 31 8.33 3.95 4.66
C ALA A 31 6.94 3.36 4.31
N LEU A 32 6.26 3.91 3.30
CA LEU A 32 4.97 3.40 2.84
C LEU A 32 5.07 1.96 2.32
N ARG A 33 6.10 1.64 1.52
CA ARG A 33 6.32 0.25 1.04
C ARG A 33 6.57 -0.72 2.20
N THR A 34 7.29 -0.29 3.23
CA THR A 34 7.49 -1.09 4.45
C THR A 34 6.17 -1.33 5.18
N GLN A 35 5.33 -0.30 5.32
CA GLN A 35 4.00 -0.43 5.92
C GLN A 35 3.09 -1.37 5.12
N MET A 36 3.15 -1.31 3.80
CA MET A 36 2.39 -2.19 2.90
C MET A 36 2.75 -3.66 3.08
N ALA A 37 4.05 -3.97 3.14
CA ALA A 37 4.51 -5.34 3.40
C ALA A 37 3.97 -5.85 4.75
N GLY A 38 4.08 -5.04 5.81
CA GLY A 38 3.55 -5.38 7.12
C GLY A 38 2.03 -5.57 7.14
N ALA A 39 1.27 -4.72 6.45
CA ALA A 39 -0.18 -4.86 6.34
C ALA A 39 -0.58 -6.14 5.58
N HIS A 40 0.14 -6.47 4.51
CA HIS A 40 -0.09 -7.69 3.74
C HIS A 40 0.20 -8.95 4.56
N ASP A 41 1.37 -9.02 5.20
CA ASP A 41 1.77 -10.17 6.02
C ASP A 41 0.80 -10.39 7.19
N ALA A 42 0.42 -9.31 7.88
CA ALA A 42 -0.58 -9.38 8.94
C ALA A 42 -1.94 -9.87 8.44
N ALA A 43 -2.38 -9.41 7.25
CA ALA A 43 -3.63 -9.86 6.66
C ALA A 43 -3.61 -11.36 6.35
N LEU A 44 -2.53 -11.85 5.74
CA LEU A 44 -2.37 -13.27 5.44
C LEU A 44 -2.31 -14.11 6.71
N ALA A 45 -1.68 -13.62 7.78
CA ALA A 45 -1.66 -14.31 9.06
C ALA A 45 -3.07 -14.43 9.67
N CYS A 46 -3.90 -13.39 9.58
CA CYS A 46 -5.30 -13.48 10.02
C CYS A 46 -6.10 -14.51 9.22
N LEU A 47 -5.95 -14.49 7.89
CA LEU A 47 -6.62 -15.45 7.01
C LEU A 47 -6.16 -16.89 7.28
N ALA A 48 -4.88 -17.09 7.57
CA ALA A 48 -4.34 -18.39 7.94
C ALA A 48 -4.96 -18.91 9.26
N ARG A 49 -5.04 -18.06 10.29
CA ARG A 49 -5.69 -18.41 11.57
C ARG A 49 -7.19 -18.70 11.38
N ALA A 50 -7.88 -17.92 10.57
CA ALA A 50 -9.29 -18.16 10.25
C ALA A 50 -9.54 -19.50 9.53
N ALA A 51 -8.53 -20.02 8.82
CA ALA A 51 -8.60 -21.29 8.11
C ALA A 51 -8.23 -22.52 8.96
N GLU A 52 -7.81 -22.32 10.23
CA GLU A 52 -7.47 -23.42 11.12
C GLU A 52 -8.69 -24.31 11.43
N ALA A 53 -8.49 -25.62 11.36
CA ALA A 53 -9.54 -26.58 11.68
C ALA A 53 -9.85 -26.56 13.18
N GLY A 54 -11.14 -26.49 13.54
CA GLY A 54 -11.57 -26.45 14.93
C GLY A 54 -11.48 -25.08 15.59
N GLN A 55 -11.19 -24.02 14.82
CA GLN A 55 -11.26 -22.64 15.30
C GLN A 55 -12.70 -22.30 15.73
N GLU A 56 -12.83 -21.61 16.85
CA GLU A 56 -14.12 -21.11 17.33
C GLU A 56 -14.72 -20.10 16.34
N ASP A 57 -16.04 -20.14 16.15
CA ASP A 57 -16.71 -19.32 15.13
C ASP A 57 -16.50 -17.81 15.35
N ASP A 58 -16.50 -17.34 16.60
CA ASP A 58 -16.27 -15.94 16.96
C ASP A 58 -14.83 -15.51 16.67
N VAL A 59 -13.85 -16.37 16.95
CA VAL A 59 -12.43 -16.14 16.64
C VAL A 59 -12.23 -16.11 15.13
N ARG A 60 -12.83 -17.06 14.40
CA ARG A 60 -12.78 -17.08 12.94
C ARG A 60 -13.40 -15.81 12.34
N ALA A 61 -14.55 -15.38 12.85
CA ALA A 61 -15.22 -14.17 12.39
C ALA A 61 -14.35 -12.92 12.65
N LEU A 62 -13.72 -12.82 13.82
CA LEU A 62 -12.80 -11.73 14.14
C LEU A 62 -11.59 -11.70 13.20
N GLU A 63 -10.94 -12.84 12.99
CA GLU A 63 -9.76 -12.95 12.11
C GLU A 63 -10.11 -12.60 10.65
N LEU A 64 -11.26 -13.04 10.14
CA LEU A 64 -11.75 -12.64 8.82
C LEU A 64 -12.00 -11.13 8.73
N ARG A 65 -12.62 -10.52 9.76
CA ARG A 65 -12.85 -9.07 9.83
C ARG A 65 -11.51 -8.31 9.79
N LEU A 66 -10.53 -8.73 10.60
CA LEU A 66 -9.19 -8.11 10.64
C LEU A 66 -8.44 -8.27 9.33
N GLY A 67 -8.39 -9.50 8.78
CA GLY A 67 -7.72 -9.79 7.51
C GLY A 67 -8.31 -8.97 6.35
N THR A 68 -9.64 -8.87 6.28
CA THR A 68 -10.33 -8.06 5.28
C THR A 68 -9.96 -6.57 5.43
N ARG A 69 -9.91 -6.06 6.66
CA ARG A 69 -9.52 -4.66 6.92
C ARG A 69 -8.11 -4.34 6.47
N LEU A 70 -7.16 -5.22 6.76
CA LEU A 70 -5.76 -5.06 6.37
C LEU A 70 -5.56 -5.15 4.85
N LEU A 71 -6.28 -6.05 4.15
CA LEU A 71 -6.24 -6.12 2.69
C LEU A 71 -6.82 -4.87 2.02
N ALA A 72 -7.86 -4.28 2.59
CA ALA A 72 -8.41 -3.03 2.08
C ALA A 72 -7.44 -1.86 2.27
N LEU A 73 -6.79 -1.76 3.43
CA LEU A 73 -5.71 -0.81 3.66
C LEU A 73 -4.59 -0.98 2.63
N TYR A 74 -4.11 -2.22 2.45
CA TYR A 74 -3.10 -2.54 1.44
C TYR A 74 -3.51 -2.10 0.03
N SER A 75 -4.76 -2.40 -0.36
CA SER A 75 -5.30 -2.02 -1.67
C SER A 75 -5.33 -0.50 -1.87
N TRP A 76 -5.63 0.26 -0.82
CA TRP A 76 -5.56 1.71 -0.85
C TRP A 76 -4.11 2.20 -1.00
N GLN A 77 -3.18 1.66 -0.22
CA GLN A 77 -1.76 2.04 -0.32
C GLN A 77 -1.20 1.79 -1.73
N VAL A 78 -1.59 0.68 -2.38
CA VAL A 78 -1.24 0.40 -3.79
C VAL A 78 -1.76 1.50 -4.73
N ARG A 79 -3.02 1.92 -4.57
CA ARG A 79 -3.60 3.01 -5.38
C ARG A 79 -2.89 4.34 -5.13
N THR A 80 -2.57 4.65 -3.88
CA THR A 80 -1.84 5.87 -3.51
C THR A 80 -0.47 5.91 -4.17
N LEU A 81 0.28 4.81 -4.14
CA LEU A 81 1.57 4.70 -4.85
C LEU A 81 1.42 4.86 -6.36
N ASP A 82 0.44 4.20 -6.98
CA ASP A 82 0.18 4.34 -8.43
C ASP A 82 -0.14 5.78 -8.83
N VAL A 83 -0.90 6.51 -8.00
CA VAL A 83 -1.21 7.93 -8.21
C VAL A 83 0.04 8.82 -8.06
N TRP A 84 0.86 8.58 -7.03
CA TRP A 84 2.12 9.31 -6.81
C TRP A 84 3.13 9.10 -7.94
N GLN A 85 3.32 7.85 -8.37
CA GLN A 85 4.23 7.50 -9.45
C GLN A 85 3.82 8.09 -10.79
N ARG A 86 2.53 8.36 -10.98
CA ARG A 86 2.00 9.09 -12.16
C ARG A 86 2.11 10.62 -12.04
N GLY A 87 2.72 11.14 -10.97
CA GLY A 87 2.92 12.57 -10.75
C GLY A 87 1.67 13.32 -10.32
N ARG A 88 0.66 12.61 -9.79
CA ARG A 88 -0.58 13.21 -9.29
C ARG A 88 -0.63 13.10 -7.76
N ALA A 89 -1.00 14.17 -7.07
CA ALA A 89 -1.28 14.09 -5.63
C ALA A 89 -2.61 13.36 -5.39
N PRO A 90 -2.70 12.49 -4.37
CA PRO A 90 -3.91 11.76 -4.03
C PRO A 90 -4.93 12.79 -3.55
N SER A 91 -6.18 12.65 -3.99
CA SER A 91 -7.20 13.62 -3.63
C SER A 91 -7.71 13.33 -2.22
N ALA A 92 -8.11 14.36 -1.47
CA ALA A 92 -8.74 14.19 -0.16
C ALA A 92 -10.05 13.36 -0.20
N GLY A 93 -10.60 13.09 -1.39
CA GLY A 93 -11.71 12.16 -1.59
C GLY A 93 -11.31 10.69 -1.47
N ASP A 94 -10.07 10.34 -1.85
CA ASP A 94 -9.56 8.96 -1.80
C ASP A 94 -9.28 8.50 -0.36
N GLU A 95 -8.95 9.44 0.52
CA GLU A 95 -8.73 9.23 1.95
C GLU A 95 -10.04 8.98 2.72
N LYS A 96 -11.09 9.76 2.41
CA LYS A 96 -12.41 9.64 3.08
C LYS A 96 -13.09 8.29 2.87
N ILE A 97 -12.86 7.63 1.74
CA ILE A 97 -13.45 6.32 1.44
C ILE A 97 -12.88 5.24 2.37
N VAL A 98 -11.60 5.31 2.70
CA VAL A 98 -10.93 4.32 3.55
C VAL A 98 -11.22 4.59 5.02
N VAL A 99 -11.16 5.84 5.45
CA VAL A 99 -11.49 6.23 6.83
C VAL A 99 -12.95 5.89 7.14
N GLY A 100 -13.89 6.22 6.25
CA GLY A 100 -15.30 5.86 6.42
C GLY A 100 -15.57 4.35 6.46
N TRP A 101 -14.72 3.53 5.83
CA TRP A 101 -14.85 2.06 5.85
C TRP A 101 -14.15 1.43 7.07
N LEU A 102 -13.05 2.03 7.54
CA LEU A 102 -12.40 1.69 8.80
C LEU A 102 -13.30 2.03 10.01
N ASP A 103 -13.98 3.17 9.98
CA ASP A 103 -14.86 3.65 11.06
C ASP A 103 -16.28 3.04 10.98
N GLY A 104 -16.80 2.78 9.78
CA GLY A 104 -18.17 2.31 9.55
C GLY A 104 -18.44 0.85 9.95
N ALA A 105 -17.41 0.05 10.22
CA ALA A 105 -17.57 -1.35 10.63
C ALA A 105 -17.58 -1.54 12.17
N ALA A 106 -17.67 -0.45 12.93
CA ALA A 106 -17.99 -0.48 14.37
C ALA A 106 -19.51 -0.54 14.64
N ALA A 107 -20.35 -0.40 13.61
CA ALA A 107 -21.75 -0.79 13.68
C ALA A 107 -21.86 -2.29 13.40
N ASP A 108 -21.75 -3.12 14.44
CA ASP A 108 -22.41 -4.42 14.39
C ASP A 108 -23.90 -4.15 14.07
N PRO A 109 -24.51 -4.78 13.05
CA PRO A 109 -25.95 -4.95 13.12
C PRO A 109 -26.19 -5.76 14.39
N ASP A 110 -26.95 -5.19 15.33
CA ASP A 110 -27.42 -5.94 16.48
C ASP A 110 -28.08 -7.23 15.97
N PRO A 111 -27.62 -8.43 16.38
CA PRO A 111 -28.25 -9.68 15.96
C PRO A 111 -29.72 -9.79 16.39
N SER A 112 -30.23 -8.84 17.19
CA SER A 112 -31.65 -8.72 17.52
C SER A 112 -32.53 -8.07 16.43
N GLU A 113 -31.96 -7.41 15.41
CA GLU A 113 -32.73 -6.65 14.41
C GLU A 113 -33.20 -7.49 13.19
N THR A 114 -32.83 -8.77 13.14
CA THR A 114 -33.32 -9.74 12.14
C THR A 114 -34.30 -10.75 12.75
N ASP A 115 -35.38 -10.27 13.38
CA ASP A 115 -36.57 -11.10 13.60
C ASP A 115 -37.66 -10.75 12.57
N PRO A 116 -37.88 -11.59 11.53
CA PRO A 116 -38.94 -11.38 10.55
C PRO A 116 -40.36 -11.59 11.10
N ARG A 117 -40.54 -11.71 12.42
CA ARG A 117 -41.85 -11.89 13.07
C ARG A 117 -42.50 -10.63 13.65
N GLN A 118 -41.89 -9.45 13.50
CA GLN A 118 -42.49 -8.17 13.91
C GLN A 118 -43.19 -7.48 12.72
N SER A 119 -44.17 -8.15 12.12
CA SER A 119 -45.11 -7.56 11.17
C SER A 119 -46.44 -8.30 11.27
N GLU A 120 -47.20 -8.00 12.32
CA GLU A 120 -48.64 -8.19 12.42
C GLU A 120 -49.28 -6.91 12.99
#